data_AF-A0A7N0SZ01-F1
#
_entry.id   AF-A0A7N0SZ01-F1
#
_cell.length_a   1.000
_cell.length_b   1.000
_cell.length_c   1.000
_cell.angle_alpha   90.00
_cell.angle_beta   90.00
_cell.angle_gamma   90.00
#
_symmetry.space_group_name_H-M   'P 1'
#
loop_
_entity.id
_entity.type
_entity.pdbx_description
1 polymer ?
#
loop_
_entity_poly.entity_id
_entity_poly.type
_entity_poly.pdbx_seq_one_letter_code
_entity_poly.pdbx_strand_id
1 'polypeptide(L)'
;MACYKRLANFGADYGIRISSSRRFSSLSSPSSRLQPNLLNYRHLSQLVKSNGNRAFLVDTLALVRSLEAQGLPSKQAEAITSAITDVLNVSLEKVVQSFVSKGEMDKVEMVHEANLSKFNSEVKSSQEHHFTMLHRETEKLRSDIDKMRSELKYEIDKVTAGQRLDLNLERGNVQTHS
;
A
#
# COMPACT_ATOMS: atom_id res chain seq x y z
N MET A 1 32.42 -38.81 43.65
CA MET A 1 31.48 -38.68 44.78
C MET A 1 31.05 -37.23 44.88
N ALA A 2 29.72 -37.00 44.87
CA ALA A 2 29.09 -35.69 44.95
C ALA A 2 28.90 -35.22 46.41
N CYS A 3 28.35 -34.01 46.55
CA CYS A 3 27.73 -33.35 47.74
C CYS A 3 28.66 -32.41 48.55
N TYR A 4 28.33 -31.15 48.91
CA TYR A 4 27.16 -30.26 48.82
C TYR A 4 27.64 -28.81 49.04
N LYS A 5 27.02 -27.79 48.43
CA LYS A 5 26.25 -26.71 49.13
C LYS A 5 25.79 -25.60 48.19
N ARG A 6 24.56 -25.16 48.45
CA ARG A 6 23.76 -24.14 47.76
C ARG A 6 23.97 -22.81 48.49
N LEU A 7 24.27 -21.73 47.77
CA LEU A 7 24.01 -20.35 48.20
C LEU A 7 23.43 -19.60 47.00
N ALA A 8 22.18 -19.17 47.15
CA ALA A 8 21.54 -18.19 46.29
C ALA A 8 21.83 -16.81 46.89
N ASN A 9 22.27 -15.83 46.09
CA ASN A 9 21.46 -14.68 45.70
C ASN A 9 22.28 -13.49 45.16
N PHE A 10 21.67 -12.87 44.14
CA PHE A 10 21.69 -11.45 43.74
C PHE A 10 22.97 -10.80 43.21
N GLY A 11 22.90 -10.42 41.92
CA GLY A 11 23.79 -9.47 41.27
C GLY A 11 23.42 -9.34 39.80
N ALA A 12 22.58 -8.34 39.48
CA ALA A 12 22.19 -8.03 38.11
C ALA A 12 23.35 -7.34 37.38
N ASP A 13 23.84 -7.93 36.30
CA ASP A 13 24.83 -7.32 35.40
C ASP A 13 24.26 -7.32 33.97
N TYR A 14 23.51 -6.28 33.63
CA TYR A 14 23.17 -5.94 32.24
C TYR A 14 24.21 -4.96 31.70
N GLY A 15 25.40 -5.49 31.39
CA GLY A 15 26.43 -4.74 30.67
C GLY A 15 26.25 -4.84 29.16
N ILE A 16 25.57 -3.88 28.53
CA ILE A 16 25.60 -3.74 27.08
C ILE A 16 26.87 -2.95 26.71
N ARG A 17 27.93 -3.67 26.33
CA ARG A 17 29.10 -3.12 25.64
C ARG A 17 28.72 -2.79 24.20
N ILE A 18 28.65 -1.51 23.85
CA ILE A 18 28.55 -1.06 22.46
C ILE A 18 29.96 -0.87 21.92
N SER A 19 30.50 -1.91 21.28
CA SER A 19 31.72 -1.82 20.48
C SER A 19 31.43 -1.15 19.14
N SER A 20 32.26 -0.17 18.79
CA SER A 20 32.18 0.62 17.58
C SER A 20 32.33 -0.19 16.28
N SER A 21 31.55 0.25 15.28
CA SER A 21 31.84 0.26 13.84
C SER A 21 32.14 -1.07 13.15
N ARG A 22 31.12 -1.62 12.47
CA ARG A 22 31.31 -2.22 11.15
C ARG A 22 30.29 -1.64 10.19
N ARG A 23 30.83 -1.21 9.05
CA ARG A 23 30.14 -0.71 7.86
C ARG A 23 28.90 -1.55 7.57
N PHE A 24 27.71 -0.96 7.68
CA PHE A 24 26.55 -1.49 6.98
C PHE A 24 26.56 -0.88 5.57
N SER A 25 27.01 -1.73 4.65
CA SER A 25 26.74 -1.63 3.22
C SER A 25 25.34 -1.08 2.97
N SER A 26 25.24 -0.15 2.04
CA SER A 26 24.01 0.29 1.39
C SER A 26 23.02 -0.87 1.26
N LEU A 27 22.04 -0.92 2.16
CA LEU A 27 20.81 -1.62 1.83
C LEU A 27 20.16 -0.75 0.75
N SER A 28 20.45 -1.10 -0.51
CA SER A 28 19.42 -0.96 -1.53
C SER A 28 18.19 -1.58 -0.93
N SER A 29 17.29 -0.71 -0.45
CA SER A 29 15.92 -1.13 -0.18
C SER A 29 15.52 -1.91 -1.42
N PRO A 30 15.11 -3.18 -1.30
CA PRO A 30 14.34 -3.72 -2.39
C PRO A 30 13.16 -2.77 -2.41
N SER A 31 13.13 -1.87 -3.40
CA SER A 31 11.85 -1.39 -3.89
C SER A 31 11.09 -2.68 -4.06
N SER A 32 10.20 -2.97 -3.11
CA SER A 32 9.04 -3.75 -3.38
C SER A 32 8.42 -2.96 -4.52
N ARG A 33 8.83 -3.31 -5.75
CA ARG A 33 7.89 -3.67 -6.78
C ARG A 33 6.94 -4.60 -6.05
N LEU A 34 5.96 -3.99 -5.37
CA LEU A 34 4.59 -4.23 -5.72
C LEU A 34 4.60 -4.12 -7.24
N GLN A 35 4.96 -5.24 -7.88
CA GLN A 35 4.35 -5.59 -9.13
C GLN A 35 2.89 -5.30 -8.83
N PRO A 36 2.21 -4.42 -9.58
CA PRO A 36 0.78 -4.47 -9.60
C PRO A 36 0.49 -5.84 -10.23
N ASN A 37 0.58 -6.87 -9.39
CA ASN A 37 0.09 -8.19 -9.68
C ASN A 37 -1.39 -7.93 -9.82
N LEU A 38 -1.77 -7.76 -11.08
CA LEU A 38 -2.93 -8.43 -11.60
C LEU A 38 -4.10 -8.30 -10.63
N LEU A 39 -4.55 -7.06 -10.42
CA LEU A 39 -5.99 -6.91 -10.48
C LEU A 39 -6.35 -7.21 -11.93
N ASN A 40 -6.35 -8.52 -12.24
CA ASN A 40 -7.35 -9.18 -13.04
C ASN A 40 -8.68 -8.75 -12.41
N TYR A 41 -9.06 -7.48 -12.62
CA TYR A 41 -10.44 -7.13 -12.85
C TYR A 41 -10.77 -7.93 -14.07
N ARG A 42 -11.20 -9.15 -13.75
CA ARG A 42 -11.87 -10.13 -14.55
C ARG A 42 -12.26 -9.44 -15.84
N HIS A 43 -11.55 -9.81 -16.90
CA HIS A 43 -11.86 -9.42 -18.25
C HIS A 43 -13.22 -10.07 -18.63
N LEU A 44 -14.28 -9.76 -17.88
CA LEU A 44 -15.64 -10.22 -18.07
C LEU A 44 -16.22 -9.61 -19.35
N SER A 45 -15.53 -8.64 -19.94
CA SER A 45 -15.83 -8.06 -21.24
C SER A 45 -14.99 -8.60 -22.41
N GLN A 46 -13.92 -9.42 -22.21
CA GLN A 46 -13.23 -10.10 -23.34
C GLN A 46 -13.57 -11.58 -23.49
N LEU A 47 -14.40 -12.16 -22.63
CA LEU A 47 -15.01 -13.45 -22.96
C LEU A 47 -16.24 -13.32 -23.86
N VAL A 48 -16.38 -12.18 -24.52
CA VAL A 48 -17.10 -12.09 -25.77
C VAL A 48 -16.17 -11.36 -26.71
N LYS A 49 -15.30 -12.10 -27.42
CA LYS A 49 -15.08 -11.78 -28.82
C LYS A 49 -16.48 -11.81 -29.41
N SER A 50 -17.20 -10.69 -29.35
CA SER A 50 -18.35 -10.50 -30.21
C SER A 50 -17.70 -10.56 -31.56
N ASN A 51 -17.77 -11.72 -32.21
CA ASN A 51 -17.73 -11.76 -33.65
C ASN A 51 -18.63 -10.60 -34.07
N GLY A 52 -18.00 -9.51 -34.50
CA GLY A 52 -18.68 -8.27 -34.77
C GLY A 52 -19.87 -8.61 -35.65
N ASN A 53 -21.05 -8.24 -35.20
CA ASN A 53 -22.26 -8.37 -35.98
C ASN A 53 -22.56 -9.78 -36.51
N ARG A 54 -22.88 -10.70 -35.61
CA ARG A 54 -24.18 -11.37 -35.78
C ARG A 54 -25.22 -10.61 -34.96
N ALA A 55 -25.37 -9.31 -35.25
CA ALA A 55 -26.71 -8.74 -35.20
C ALA A 55 -27.55 -9.73 -35.99
N PHE A 56 -28.64 -10.22 -35.41
CA PHE A 56 -29.51 -11.23 -36.00
C PHE A 56 -30.14 -10.63 -37.27
N LEU A 57 -29.35 -10.56 -38.35
CA LEU A 57 -29.75 -10.13 -39.66
C LEU A 57 -30.52 -11.31 -40.22
N VAL A 58 -31.82 -11.29 -39.97
CA VAL A 58 -32.74 -12.20 -40.63
C VAL A 58 -32.83 -11.74 -42.07
N ASP A 59 -32.33 -12.56 -42.99
CA ASP A 59 -32.65 -12.39 -44.41
C ASP A 59 -34.11 -12.79 -44.61
N THR A 60 -34.99 -11.79 -44.57
CA THR A 60 -36.45 -11.97 -44.68
C THR A 60 -36.84 -12.56 -46.03
N LEU A 61 -36.12 -12.23 -47.10
CA LEU A 61 -36.40 -12.77 -48.43
C LEU A 61 -36.02 -14.25 -48.50
N ALA A 62 -34.83 -14.64 -48.03
CA ALA A 62 -34.43 -16.03 -47.99
C ALA A 62 -35.37 -16.86 -47.11
N LEU A 63 -35.83 -16.31 -45.98
CA LEU A 63 -36.78 -16.98 -45.10
C LEU A 63 -38.14 -17.21 -45.80
N VAL A 64 -38.70 -16.19 -46.46
CA VAL A 64 -39.94 -16.33 -47.24
C VAL A 64 -39.80 -17.37 -48.34
N ARG A 65 -38.70 -17.34 -49.13
CA ARG A 65 -38.46 -18.31 -50.21
C ARG A 65 -38.31 -19.73 -49.68
N SER A 66 -37.70 -19.90 -48.50
CA SER A 66 -37.58 -21.20 -47.85
C SER A 66 -38.95 -21.75 -47.42
N LEU A 67 -39.84 -20.90 -46.90
CA LEU A 67 -41.20 -21.27 -46.49
C LEU A 67 -42.08 -21.61 -47.70
N GLU A 68 -41.99 -20.83 -48.78
CA GLU A 68 -42.65 -21.13 -50.06
C GLU A 68 -42.16 -22.45 -50.66
N ALA A 69 -40.86 -22.76 -50.57
CA ALA A 69 -40.30 -24.04 -51.02
C ALA A 69 -40.82 -25.24 -50.19
N GLN A 70 -41.27 -25.01 -48.96
CA GLN A 70 -41.97 -26.01 -48.14
C GLN A 70 -43.49 -26.09 -48.43
N GLY A 71 -43.98 -25.36 -49.43
CA GLY A 71 -45.37 -25.40 -49.88
C GLY A 71 -46.30 -24.38 -49.21
N LEU A 72 -45.77 -23.41 -48.44
CA LEU A 72 -46.59 -22.33 -47.87
C LEU A 72 -46.97 -21.29 -48.94
N PRO A 73 -48.24 -20.84 -48.98
CA PRO A 73 -48.63 -19.69 -49.80
C PRO A 73 -47.82 -18.45 -49.43
N SER A 74 -47.47 -17.64 -50.43
CA SER A 74 -46.62 -16.45 -50.28
C SER A 74 -47.08 -15.52 -49.14
N LYS A 75 -48.39 -15.22 -49.06
CA LYS A 75 -48.96 -14.40 -47.98
C LYS A 75 -48.78 -14.99 -46.57
N GLN A 76 -48.81 -16.32 -46.44
CA GLN A 76 -48.60 -16.98 -45.15
C GLN A 76 -47.12 -16.99 -44.77
N ALA A 77 -46.24 -17.24 -45.75
CA ALA A 77 -44.79 -17.16 -45.57
C ALA A 77 -44.33 -15.76 -45.13
N GLU A 78 -44.90 -14.72 -45.74
CA GLU A 78 -44.67 -13.32 -45.35
C GLU A 78 -45.17 -13.02 -43.93
N ALA A 79 -46.40 -13.44 -43.59
CA ALA A 79 -46.97 -13.22 -42.26
C ALA A 79 -46.16 -13.90 -41.14
N ILE A 80 -45.71 -15.14 -41.36
CA ILE A 80 -44.86 -15.88 -40.41
C ILE A 80 -43.51 -15.20 -40.27
N THR A 81 -42.89 -14.81 -41.39
CA THR A 81 -41.61 -14.09 -41.41
C THR A 81 -41.71 -12.76 -40.64
N SER A 82 -42.81 -12.03 -40.80
CA SER A 82 -43.07 -10.79 -40.06
C SER A 82 -43.13 -11.05 -38.56
N ALA A 83 -43.95 -12.02 -38.12
CA ALA A 83 -44.09 -12.33 -36.70
C ALA A 83 -42.77 -12.76 -36.04
N ILE A 84 -41.95 -13.54 -36.75
CA ILE A 84 -40.61 -13.94 -36.27
C ILE A 84 -39.70 -12.72 -36.14
N THR A 85 -39.72 -11.82 -37.13
CA THR A 85 -38.90 -10.60 -37.12
C THR A 85 -39.30 -9.69 -35.96
N ASP A 86 -40.59 -9.55 -35.69
CA ASP A 86 -41.11 -8.75 -34.57
C ASP A 86 -40.66 -9.30 -33.21
N VAL A 87 -40.78 -10.61 -32.99
CA VAL A 87 -40.33 -11.25 -31.74
C VAL A 87 -38.82 -11.11 -31.57
N LEU A 88 -38.04 -11.24 -32.65
CA LEU A 88 -36.59 -11.06 -32.61
C LEU A 88 -36.19 -9.63 -32.27
N ASN A 89 -36.85 -8.63 -32.86
CA ASN A 89 -36.59 -7.22 -32.55
C ASN A 89 -36.84 -6.91 -31.07
N VAL A 90 -37.99 -7.33 -30.54
CA VAL A 90 -38.34 -7.13 -29.12
C VAL A 90 -37.38 -7.88 -28.20
N SER A 91 -36.98 -9.10 -28.57
CA SER A 91 -36.07 -9.91 -27.76
C SER A 91 -34.67 -9.32 -27.75
N LEU A 92 -34.19 -8.81 -28.89
CA LEU A 92 -32.87 -8.20 -29.01
C LEU A 92 -32.77 -6.90 -28.22
N GLU A 93 -33.80 -6.06 -28.25
CA GLU A 93 -33.83 -4.82 -27.47
C GLU A 93 -33.67 -5.09 -25.97
N LYS A 94 -34.40 -6.09 -25.44
CA LYS A 94 -34.29 -6.51 -24.03
C LYS A 94 -32.90 -7.04 -23.68
N VAL A 95 -32.30 -7.81 -24.57
CA VAL A 95 -30.95 -8.36 -24.38
C VAL A 95 -29.90 -7.24 -24.40
N VAL A 96 -29.97 -6.31 -25.35
CA VAL A 96 -29.07 -5.15 -25.40
C VAL A 96 -29.17 -4.29 -24.14
N GLN A 97 -30.37 -4.06 -23.61
CA GLN A 97 -30.57 -3.31 -22.35
C GLN A 97 -29.93 -3.97 -21.12
N SER A 98 -29.68 -5.28 -21.15
CA SER A 98 -28.98 -5.99 -20.06
C SER A 98 -27.45 -5.89 -20.14
N PHE A 99 -26.91 -5.42 -21.27
CA PHE A 99 -25.48 -5.22 -21.44
C PHE A 99 -25.09 -3.78 -21.16
N VAL A 100 -23.88 -3.61 -20.64
CA VAL A 100 -23.23 -2.30 -20.53
C VAL A 100 -22.50 -2.03 -21.83
N SER A 101 -22.61 -0.81 -22.38
CA SER A 101 -21.88 -0.46 -23.59
C SER A 101 -20.38 -0.39 -23.33
N LYS A 102 -19.56 -0.63 -24.37
CA LYS A 102 -18.11 -0.51 -24.25
C LYS A 102 -17.68 0.89 -23.77
N GLY A 103 -18.31 1.93 -24.29
CA GLY A 103 -18.00 3.31 -23.89
C GLY A 103 -18.35 3.63 -22.44
N GLU A 104 -19.39 3.00 -21.87
CA GLU A 104 -19.69 3.12 -20.44
C GLU A 104 -18.69 2.34 -19.59
N MET A 105 -18.30 1.14 -20.03
CA MET A 105 -17.26 0.35 -19.36
C MET A 105 -15.93 1.10 -19.31
N ASP A 106 -15.48 1.65 -20.44
CA ASP A 106 -14.23 2.40 -20.55
C ASP A 106 -14.24 3.64 -19.63
N LYS A 107 -15.39 4.34 -19.50
CA LYS A 107 -15.54 5.45 -18.55
C LYS A 107 -15.39 5.02 -17.10
N VAL A 108 -16.02 3.91 -16.72
CA VAL A 108 -15.94 3.35 -15.37
C VAL A 108 -14.50 2.94 -15.06
N GLU A 109 -13.82 2.29 -16.00
CA GLU A 109 -12.40 1.94 -15.89
C GLU A 109 -11.52 3.18 -15.69
N MET A 110 -11.71 4.24 -16.49
CA MET A 110 -10.97 5.50 -16.33
C MET A 110 -11.17 6.13 -14.94
N VAL A 111 -12.40 6.12 -14.42
CA VAL A 111 -12.69 6.66 -13.08
C VAL A 111 -12.02 5.80 -12.00
N HIS A 112 -12.05 4.48 -12.12
CA HIS A 112 -11.38 3.59 -11.18
C HIS A 112 -9.86 3.79 -11.18
N GLU A 113 -9.25 3.88 -12.36
CA GLU A 113 -7.80 4.11 -12.48
C GLU A 113 -7.41 5.47 -11.90
N ALA A 114 -8.18 6.52 -12.15
CA ALA A 114 -7.95 7.85 -11.57
C ALA A 114 -8.04 7.84 -10.04
N ASN A 115 -9.05 7.15 -9.48
CA ASN A 115 -9.21 7.01 -8.03
C ASN A 115 -8.07 6.21 -7.40
N LEU A 116 -7.63 5.13 -8.05
CA LEU A 116 -6.51 4.32 -7.59
C LEU A 116 -5.21 5.12 -7.60
N SER A 117 -4.96 5.87 -8.66
CA SER A 117 -3.81 6.76 -8.79
C SER A 117 -3.80 7.84 -7.69
N LYS A 118 -4.95 8.48 -7.45
CA LYS A 118 -5.13 9.45 -6.37
C LYS A 118 -4.84 8.83 -5.00
N PHE A 119 -5.45 7.68 -4.69
CA PHE A 119 -5.22 6.98 -3.44
C PHE A 119 -3.73 6.65 -3.22
N ASN A 120 -3.04 6.13 -4.25
CA ASN A 120 -1.61 5.86 -4.18
C ASN A 120 -0.79 7.13 -3.89
N SER A 121 -1.15 8.25 -4.50
CA SER A 121 -0.48 9.53 -4.26
C SER A 121 -0.67 10.04 -2.83
N GLU A 122 -1.88 9.91 -2.27
CA GLU A 122 -2.21 10.30 -0.90
C GLU A 122 -1.46 9.42 0.12
N VAL A 123 -1.45 8.10 -0.08
CA VAL A 123 -0.70 7.16 0.77
C VAL A 123 0.78 7.49 0.76
N LYS A 124 1.38 7.69 -0.42
CA LYS A 124 2.80 8.03 -0.53
C LYS A 124 3.12 9.36 0.14
N SER A 125 2.30 10.39 -0.10
CA SER A 125 2.48 11.71 0.50
C SER A 125 2.36 11.67 2.03
N SER A 126 1.38 10.92 2.55
CA SER A 126 1.17 10.74 3.97
C SER A 126 2.36 10.03 4.61
N GLN A 127 2.85 8.94 4.00
CA GLN A 127 4.00 8.20 4.49
C GLN A 127 5.27 9.07 4.53
N GLU A 128 5.56 9.82 3.46
CA GLU A 128 6.70 10.75 3.40
C GLU A 128 6.61 11.83 4.49
N HIS A 129 5.41 12.37 4.70
CA HIS A 129 5.15 13.38 5.72
C HIS A 129 5.39 12.84 7.13
N HIS A 130 4.81 11.69 7.47
CA HIS A 130 5.00 11.04 8.76
C HIS A 130 6.46 10.64 9.00
N PHE A 131 7.14 10.15 7.97
CA PHE A 131 8.57 9.82 8.06
C PHE A 131 9.41 11.06 8.37
N THR A 132 9.17 12.17 7.66
CA THR A 132 9.88 13.44 7.88
C THR A 132 9.62 13.99 9.28
N MET A 133 8.37 13.94 9.75
CA MET A 133 7.97 14.34 11.10
C MET A 133 8.72 13.54 12.17
N LEU A 134 8.67 12.21 12.10
CA LEU A 134 9.34 11.33 13.06
C LEU A 134 10.86 11.51 13.04
N HIS A 135 11.44 11.68 11.85
CA HIS A 135 12.88 11.92 11.72
C HIS A 135 13.28 13.22 12.39
N ARG A 136 12.52 14.30 12.17
CA ARG A 136 12.75 15.60 12.82
C ARG A 136 12.61 15.51 14.34
N GLU A 137 11.60 14.80 14.85
CA GLU A 137 11.43 14.60 16.30
C GLU A 137 12.59 13.80 16.90
N THR A 138 13.05 12.76 16.20
CA THR A 138 14.20 11.96 16.61
C THR A 138 15.47 12.80 16.69
N GLU A 139 15.74 13.63 15.69
CA GLU A 139 16.91 14.53 15.70
C GLU A 139 16.81 15.62 16.78
N LYS A 140 15.60 16.13 17.05
CA LYS A 140 15.38 17.06 18.17
C LYS A 140 15.69 16.40 19.50
N LEU A 141 15.14 15.22 19.77
CA LEU A 141 15.41 14.47 21.00
C LEU A 141 16.89 14.13 21.17
N ARG A 142 17.56 13.78 20.07
CA ARG A 142 19.02 13.56 20.06
C ARG A 142 19.79 14.82 20.47
N SER A 143 19.43 15.97 19.91
CA SER A 143 20.04 17.26 20.27
C SER A 143 19.80 17.61 21.73
N ASP A 144 18.59 17.37 22.25
CA ASP A 144 18.25 17.64 23.65
C ASP A 144 19.06 16.73 24.60
N ILE A 145 19.25 15.46 24.24
CA ILE A 145 20.11 14.53 24.99
C ILE A 145 21.56 15.03 25.03
N ASP A 146 22.11 15.44 23.89
CA ASP A 146 23.51 15.90 23.82
C ASP A 146 23.72 17.22 24.57
N LYS A 147 22.70 18.09 24.59
CA LYS A 147 22.69 19.30 25.43
C LYS A 147 22.69 18.94 26.93
N MET A 148 21.76 18.09 27.38
CA MET A 148 21.70 17.66 28.78
C MET A 148 23.00 16.97 29.23
N ARG A 149 23.63 16.16 28.37
CA ARG A 149 24.94 15.54 28.65
C ARG A 149 26.03 16.58 28.87
N SER A 150 26.05 17.64 28.05
CA SER A 150 27.04 18.71 28.15
C SER A 150 26.85 19.53 29.43
N GLU A 151 25.61 19.84 29.79
CA GLU A 151 25.26 20.54 31.03
C GLU A 151 25.63 19.71 32.27
N LEU A 152 25.28 18.42 32.29
CA LEU A 152 25.66 17.52 33.39
C LEU A 152 27.17 17.42 33.56
N LYS A 153 27.91 17.31 32.45
CA LYS A 153 29.38 17.29 32.50
C LYS A 153 29.94 18.58 33.08
N TYR A 154 29.41 19.73 32.66
CA TYR A 154 29.81 21.03 33.20
C TYR A 154 29.56 21.13 34.71
N GLU A 155 28.38 20.70 35.19
CA GLU A 155 28.09 20.71 36.63
C GLU A 155 28.98 19.75 37.42
N ILE A 156 29.31 18.56 36.89
CA ILE A 156 30.28 17.64 37.50
C ILE A 156 31.66 18.30 37.61
N ASP A 157 32.15 18.91 36.53
CA ASP A 157 33.46 19.57 36.49
C ASP A 157 33.52 20.74 37.49
N LYS A 158 32.43 21.51 37.60
CA LYS A 158 32.27 22.62 38.54
C LYS A 158 32.27 22.15 39.99
N VAL A 159 31.48 21.13 40.35
CA VAL A 159 31.46 20.55 41.71
C VAL A 159 32.83 19.97 42.07
N THR A 160 33.47 19.27 41.13
CA THR A 160 34.81 18.68 41.34
C THR A 160 35.86 19.77 41.58
N ALA A 161 35.82 20.87 40.83
CA ALA A 161 36.71 22.01 41.04
C ALA A 161 36.49 22.69 42.41
N GLY A 162 35.22 22.83 42.83
CA GLY A 162 34.86 23.33 44.15
C GLY A 162 35.44 22.47 45.28
N GLN A 163 35.21 21.16 45.23
CA GLN A 163 35.76 20.22 46.22
C GLN A 163 37.29 20.26 46.30
N ARG A 164 37.97 20.35 45.15
CA ARG A 164 39.44 20.49 45.13
C ARG A 164 39.90 21.79 45.78
N LEU A 165 39.18 22.88 45.56
CA LEU A 165 39.47 24.17 46.19
C LEU A 165 39.29 24.10 47.71
N ASP A 166 38.16 23.55 48.18
CA ASP A 166 37.87 23.39 49.61
C ASP A 166 38.98 22.61 50.33
N LEU A 167 39.38 21.46 49.78
CA LEU A 167 40.48 20.64 50.33
C LEU A 167 41.82 21.40 50.38
N ASN A 168 42.12 22.20 49.34
CA ASN A 168 43.34 23.00 49.31
C ASN A 168 43.34 24.10 50.37
N LEU A 169 42.18 24.72 50.63
CA LEU A 169 42.02 25.75 51.66
C LEU A 169 42.13 25.17 53.07
N GLU A 170 41.49 24.03 53.35
CA GLU A 170 41.61 23.33 54.63
C GLU A 170 43.06 22.97 54.95
N ARG A 171 43.79 22.45 53.95
CA ARG A 171 45.21 22.10 54.11
C ARG A 171 46.08 23.33 54.38
N GLY A 172 45.81 24.45 53.71
CA GLY A 172 46.50 25.72 53.96
C GLY A 172 46.29 26.24 55.38
N ASN A 173 45.05 26.19 55.89
CA ASN A 173 44.72 26.65 57.23
C ASN A 173 45.36 25.80 58.33
N VAL A 174 45.40 24.46 58.17
CA VAL A 174 46.11 23.59 59.12
C VAL A 174 47.60 23.91 59.16
N GLN A 175 48.21 24.24 58.02
CA GLN A 175 49.63 24.60 57.93
C GLN A 175 49.96 25.93 58.60
N THR A 176 49.03 26.90 58.62
CA THR A 176 49.23 28.21 59.26
C THR A 176 48.94 28.22 60.76
N HIS A 177 48.18 27.25 61.26
CA HIS A 177 47.79 27.14 62.66
C HIS A 177 48.60 26.10 63.47
N SER A 178 49.59 25.45 62.86
CA SER A 178 50.48 24.47 63.48
C SER A 178 51.90 25.00 63.64
#